data_AF-A0A7J4K1Z6-F1
#
_entry.id   AF-A0A7J4K1Z6-F1
#
_cell.length_a   1.000
_cell.length_b   1.000
_cell.length_c   1.000
_cell.angle_alpha   90.00
_cell.angle_beta   90.00
_cell.angle_gamma   90.00
#
_symmetry.space_group_name_H-M   'P 1'
#
loop_
_entity.id
_entity.type
_entity.pdbx_description
1 polymer ?
#
loop_
_entity_poly.entity_id
_entity_poly.type
_entity_poly.pdbx_seq_one_letter_code
_entity_poly.pdbx_strand_id
1 'polypeptide(L)' 'MIGYSLVLGKPIIFWLGILAFISLVITASIALLNKRGIRIIPFKWHPRFAFFTIAIVIVHAALALMAYV' A
#
# COMPACT_ATOMS: atom_id res chain seq x y z
N MET A 1 2.02 -5.44 -21.79
CA MET A 1 1.48 -4.77 -20.58
C MET A 1 1.83 -5.57 -19.33
N ILE A 2 2.91 -5.20 -18.62
CA ILE A 2 3.38 -5.90 -17.41
C ILE A 2 2.32 -5.91 -16.29
N GLY A 3 1.48 -4.87 -16.21
CA GLY A 3 0.39 -4.79 -15.22
C GLY A 3 -0.65 -5.92 -15.32
N TYR A 4 -0.83 -6.49 -16.52
CA TYR A 4 -1.78 -7.60 -16.78
C TYR A 4 -1.14 -8.99 -16.72
N SER A 5 0.17 -9.08 -16.45
CA SER A 5 0.80 -10.37 -16.20
C SER A 5 0.10 -11.06 -15.02
N LEU A 6 -0.28 -12.31 -15.23
CA LEU A 6 -1.05 -13.06 -14.26
C LEU A 6 -0.14 -13.64 -13.18
N VAL A 7 -0.49 -13.35 -11.93
CA VAL A 7 0.07 -13.97 -10.72
C VAL A 7 -1.10 -14.57 -9.96
N LEU A 8 -1.05 -15.87 -9.64
CA LEU A 8 -2.14 -16.56 -8.92
C LEU A 8 -3.53 -16.33 -9.56
N GLY A 9 -3.60 -16.29 -10.89
CA GLY A 9 -4.84 -16.12 -11.64
C GLY A 9 -5.43 -14.70 -11.66
N LYS A 10 -4.71 -13.70 -11.15
CA LYS A 10 -5.11 -12.28 -11.22
C LYS A 10 -3.96 -11.38 -11.72
N PRO A 11 -4.26 -10.25 -12.38
CA PRO A 11 -3.25 -9.29 -12.82
C PRO A 11 -2.35 -8.79 -11.68
N ILE A 12 -1.07 -8.52 -11.95
CA ILE A 12 -0.15 -7.88 -10.98
C ILE A 12 -0.73 -6.57 -10.42
N ILE A 13 -1.37 -5.76 -11.27
CA ILE A 13 -1.99 -4.51 -10.85
C ILE A 13 -3.06 -4.72 -9.76
N PHE A 14 -3.82 -5.83 -9.81
CA PHE A 14 -4.83 -6.19 -8.81
C PHE A 14 -4.17 -6.47 -7.45
N TRP A 15 -3.11 -7.29 -7.44
CA TRP A 15 -2.39 -7.61 -6.20
C TRP A 15 -1.69 -6.41 -5.59
N LEU A 16 -1.10 -5.54 -6.41
CA LEU A 16 -0.50 -4.29 -5.94
C LEU A 16 -1.54 -3.34 -5.33
N GLY A 17 -2.76 -3.30 -5.86
CA GLY A 17 -3.86 -2.52 -5.28
C GLY A 17 -4.26 -3.03 -3.90
N ILE A 18 -4.38 -4.35 -3.74
CA ILE A 18 -4.66 -4.98 -2.44
C ILE A 18 -3.53 -4.67 -1.44
N LEU A 19 -2.28 -4.86 -1.86
CA LEU A 19 -1.12 -4.61 -1.01
C LEU A 19 -1.03 -3.13 -0.58
N ALA A 20 -1.27 -2.20 -1.52
CA ALA A 20 -1.33 -0.78 -1.24
C ALA A 20 -2.41 -0.44 -0.20
N PHE A 21 -3.61 -1.00 -0.37
CA PHE A 21 -4.73 -0.80 0.56
C PHE A 21 -4.42 -1.33 1.96
N ILE A 22 -3.89 -2.55 2.07
CA ILE A 22 -3.50 -3.12 3.37
C ILE A 22 -2.41 -2.25 4.03
N SER A 23 -1.40 -1.83 3.27
CA SER A 23 -0.33 -0.96 3.77
C SER A 23 -0.85 0.38 4.28
N LEU A 24 -1.81 0.98 3.56
CA LEU A 24 -2.49 2.22 3.94
C LEU A 24 -3.29 2.03 5.25
N VAL A 25 -4.08 0.96 5.35
CA VAL A 25 -4.88 0.66 6.56
C VAL A 25 -3.96 0.48 7.76
N ILE A 26 -2.84 -0.22 7.64
CA ILE A 26 -1.85 -0.37 8.71
C ILE A 26 -1.27 1.00 9.09
N THR A 27 -0.83 1.78 8.10
CA THR A 27 -0.25 3.12 8.31
C THR A 27 -1.22 4.04 9.06
N ALA A 28 -2.49 4.07 8.64
CA ALA A 28 -3.55 4.85 9.27
C ALA A 28 -3.88 4.34 10.68
N SER A 29 -3.92 3.02 10.87
CA SER A 29 -4.19 2.39 12.17
C SER A 29 -3.12 2.75 13.19
N ILE A 30 -1.83 2.76 12.81
CA ILE A 30 -0.74 3.17 13.72
C ILE A 30 -1.00 4.59 14.23
N ALA A 31 -1.36 5.54 13.35
CA ALA A 31 -1.63 6.91 13.75
C ALA A 31 -2.87 7.03 14.64
N LEU A 32 -3.97 6.36 14.26
CA LEU A 32 -5.23 6.41 15.00
C LEU A 32 -5.12 5.81 16.40
N LEU A 33 -4.49 4.62 16.52
CA LEU A 33 -4.32 3.94 17.79
C LEU A 33 -3.40 4.72 18.73
N ASN A 34 -2.29 5.27 18.21
CA ASN A 34 -1.40 6.11 19.01
C ASN A 34 -2.12 7.38 19.51
N LYS A 35 -2.96 8.01 18.68
CA LYS A 35 -3.80 9.15 19.10
C LYS A 35 -4.79 8.78 20.22
N ARG A 36 -5.27 7.53 20.24
CA ARG A 36 -6.14 6.98 21.30
C ARG A 36 -5.39 6.47 22.53
N GLY A 37 -4.07 6.65 22.59
CA GLY A 37 -3.23 6.16 23.69
C GLY A 37 -2.87 4.67 23.62
N ILE A 38 -3.32 3.95 22.58
CA ILE A 38 -2.99 2.54 22.37
C ILE A 38 -1.66 2.45 21.61
N ARG A 39 -0.58 2.19 22.36
CA ARG A 39 0.82 2.28 21.87
C ARG A 39 1.46 0.92 21.55
N ILE A 40 0.66 -0.08 21.14
CA ILE A 40 1.16 -1.42 20.77
C ILE A 40 2.27 -1.30 19.70
N ILE A 41 2.07 -0.42 18.71
CA ILE A 41 3.09 -0.07 17.73
C ILE A 41 3.55 1.37 18.00
N PRO A 42 4.83 1.61 18.34
CA PRO A 42 5.34 2.95 18.59
C PRO A 42 5.19 3.87 17.38
N PHE A 43 4.77 5.13 17.59
CA PHE A 43 4.52 6.08 16.51
C PHE A 43 5.71 6.32 15.56
N LYS A 44 6.96 6.07 16.00
CA LYS A 44 8.16 6.09 15.13
C LYS A 44 8.08 5.17 13.92
N TRP A 45 7.21 4.15 13.95
CA TRP A 45 6.98 3.25 12.83
C TRP A 45 6.02 3.82 11.77
N HIS A 46 5.14 4.76 12.13
CA HIS A 46 4.21 5.38 11.19
C HIS A 46 4.90 5.96 9.94
N PRO A 47 5.94 6.81 10.03
CA PRO A 47 6.60 7.35 8.83
C PRO A 47 7.29 6.27 7.97
N ARG A 48 7.74 5.16 8.57
CA ARG A 48 8.33 4.04 7.82
C ARG A 48 7.25 3.32 7.00
N PHE A 49 6.12 2.99 7.62
CA PHE A 49 4.98 2.39 6.92
C PHE A 49 4.36 3.32 5.87
N ALA A 50 4.32 4.62 6.15
CA ALA A 50 3.89 5.62 5.18
C ALA A 50 4.81 5.64 3.95
N PHE A 51 6.13 5.62 4.14
CA PHE A 51 7.09 5.52 3.04
C PHE A 51 6.89 4.27 2.19
N PHE A 52 6.74 3.10 2.84
CA PHE A 52 6.44 1.85 2.13
C PHE A 52 5.11 1.92 1.36
N THR A 53 4.06 2.47 1.97
CA THR A 53 2.75 2.65 1.33
C THR A 53 2.89 3.52 0.07
N ILE A 54 3.58 4.66 0.18
CA ILE A 54 3.78 5.59 -0.93
C ILE A 54 4.54 4.90 -2.08
N ALA A 55 5.61 4.17 -1.77
CA ALA A 55 6.38 3.44 -2.78
C ALA A 55 5.50 2.43 -3.55
N ILE A 56 4.67 1.65 -2.84
CA ILE A 56 3.77 0.67 -3.46
C ILE A 56 2.71 1.38 -4.32
N VAL A 57 2.12 2.47 -3.82
CA VAL A 57 1.10 3.24 -4.54
C VAL A 57 1.66 3.87 -5.81
N ILE A 58 2.89 4.39 -5.79
CA ILE A 58 3.54 4.93 -6.99
C ILE A 58 3.67 3.85 -8.07
N VAL A 59 4.14 2.65 -7.71
CA VAL A 59 4.26 1.54 -8.66
C VAL A 59 2.88 1.10 -9.17
N HIS A 60 1.88 0.98 -8.30
CA HIS A 60 0.52 0.63 -8.68
C HIS A 60 -0.09 1.66 -9.64
N ALA A 61 0.03 2.95 -9.34
CA ALA A 61 -0.49 4.04 -10.16
C ALA A 61 0.22 4.13 -11.51
N ALA A 62 1.55 3.94 -11.55
CA ALA A 62 2.30 3.90 -12.80
C ALA A 62 1.83 2.76 -13.70
N LEU A 63 1.67 1.55 -13.15
CA LEU A 63 1.16 0.40 -13.91
C LEU A 63 -0.29 0.58 -14.36
N ALA A 64 -1.12 1.25 -13.55
CA ALA A 64 -2.49 1.60 -13.92
C ALA A 64 -2.51 2.58 -15.10
N LEU A 65 -1.72 3.65 -15.04
CA LEU A 65 -1.66 4.64 -16.11
C LEU A 65 -1.15 4.02 -17.42
N MET A 66 -0.11 3.19 -17.34
CA MET A 66 0.42 2.42 -18.48
C MET A 66 -0.55 1.38 -19.04
N ALA A 67 -1.67 1.09 -18.37
CA ALA A 67 -2.70 0.21 -18.91
C ALA A 67 -3.64 0.96 -19.87
N TYR A 68 -3.68 2.29 -19.79
CA TYR A 68 -4.55 3.16 -20.60
C TYR A 68 -3.79 3.90 -21.72
N VAL A 69 -2.47 3.78 -21.75
CA VAL A 69 -1.57 4.34 -22.78
C VAL A 69 -0.93 3.19 -23.55
#